data_AF-A6QTV9-F1
#
_entry.id   AF-A6QTV9-F1
#
_cell.length_a   1.000
_cell.length_b   1.000
_cell.length_c   1.000
_cell.angle_alpha   90.00
_cell.angle_beta   90.00
_cell.angle_gamma   90.00
#
_symmetry.space_group_name_H-M   'P 1'
#
loop_
_entity.id
_entity.type
_entity.pdbx_description
1 polymer ?
#
loop_
_entity_poly.entity_id
_entity_poly.type
_entity_poly.pdbx_seq_one_letter_code
_entity_poly.pdbx_strand_id
1 'polypeptide(L)'
;MLLVVSELCLSRAGCRRHNSWIELLCHFETLETTHLRRSAADSQTIKQLEYSTVTSLHQPRHDVHVAKDSPRGTASTINRKPHTKSRTGCYSCKARRVKSLLPPPPSIKPASAPPQFPPFFTIDDMRFFHHYMVSAYPYLPQGSDAMWITEIPLLAHQHEFLMHAILSLGASHLSLVAADVLGPEEMRGYAAMLSHRGLALRGLQQSMDNQALADPTTDLVTSLTTPNIPELNAMLATCYALTIQSGHLCDGFTDFLVLIRGCGRLTGHIAAVGGLDPFSLHLIMETRSDLRSPLPHLVGGIDERECSDDDNDEAADMGVDMGAVKRDADVLRSLIPLLHHESHRSYHATLLDAAEGLQRRAWIDACNAFQKAYTVLCSIDDASFQNHIISPTAPGVMAEMEKNAMFLVMFIHFTALQVVMYPILWRMMPERARLPQLLMPQTRWLIEISGRVPPELRWYLAVPLDIVVKVGERYGVFNSVLGQRVKEGLITRVQELG
;
A
#
# COMPACT_ATOMS: atom_id res chain seq x y z
N MET A 1 -0.80 7.00 -6.56
CA MET A 1 -1.12 7.24 -7.98
C MET A 1 -1.53 5.95 -8.66
N LEU A 2 -2.67 5.37 -8.23
CA LEU A 2 -3.53 4.60 -9.12
C LEU A 2 -4.81 5.44 -9.22
N LEU A 3 -5.52 5.45 -10.33
CA LEU A 3 -6.70 6.32 -10.47
C LEU A 3 -7.91 5.64 -11.11
N VAL A 4 -7.77 4.64 -11.98
CA VAL A 4 -8.94 3.92 -12.53
C VAL A 4 -8.60 2.44 -12.64
N VAL A 5 -9.16 1.61 -11.75
CA VAL A 5 -8.96 0.15 -11.75
C VAL A 5 -10.23 -0.61 -12.16
N SER A 6 -11.37 0.06 -12.35
CA SER A 6 -12.66 -0.64 -12.39
C SER A 6 -13.29 -0.87 -13.78
N GLU A 7 -13.08 -0.02 -14.80
CA GLU A 7 -13.95 -0.06 -16.01
C GLU A 7 -13.70 -1.20 -17.02
N LEU A 8 -12.51 -1.80 -17.09
CA LEU A 8 -12.17 -2.72 -18.20
C LEU A 8 -12.08 -4.20 -17.81
N CYS A 9 -12.06 -4.55 -16.52
CA CYS A 9 -12.13 -5.96 -16.08
C CYS A 9 -13.44 -6.64 -16.48
N LEU A 10 -14.48 -5.87 -16.81
CA LEU A 10 -15.83 -6.37 -17.09
C LEU A 10 -16.07 -6.69 -18.57
N SER A 11 -15.30 -6.14 -19.51
CA SER A 11 -15.55 -6.35 -20.94
C SER A 11 -15.03 -7.70 -21.47
N ARG A 12 -14.23 -8.46 -20.70
CA ARG A 12 -13.70 -9.78 -21.09
C ARG A 12 -14.10 -10.92 -20.14
N ALA A 13 -14.92 -10.67 -19.11
CA ALA A 13 -15.39 -11.71 -18.19
C ALA A 13 -16.51 -12.58 -18.81
N GLY A 14 -16.17 -13.28 -19.90
CA GLY A 14 -16.94 -14.41 -20.39
C GLY A 14 -16.84 -15.55 -19.37
N CYS A 15 -17.89 -15.69 -18.56
CA CYS A 15 -18.32 -16.88 -17.85
C CYS A 15 -17.27 -18.02 -17.73
N ARG A 16 -16.37 -17.93 -16.73
CA ARG A 16 -15.70 -19.12 -16.17
C ARG A 16 -15.78 -19.07 -14.66
N ARG A 17 -16.83 -19.68 -14.11
CA ARG A 17 -16.90 -20.07 -12.70
C ARG A 17 -15.91 -21.23 -12.50
N HIS A 18 -14.75 -20.98 -11.88
CA HIS A 18 -14.00 -21.96 -11.06
C HIS A 18 -12.82 -21.25 -10.34
N ASN A 19 -12.76 -21.40 -9.01
CA ASN A 19 -11.58 -21.28 -8.13
C ASN A 19 -10.74 -19.98 -8.02
N SER A 20 -11.24 -18.81 -8.43
CA SER A 20 -10.54 -17.51 -8.27
C SER A 20 -10.14 -17.16 -6.81
N TRP A 21 -10.90 -17.66 -5.81
CA TRP A 21 -10.64 -17.43 -4.39
C TRP A 21 -9.42 -18.19 -3.86
N ILE A 22 -9.30 -19.49 -4.16
CA ILE A 22 -8.23 -20.37 -3.66
C ILE A 22 -6.84 -19.84 -4.05
N GLU A 23 -6.70 -19.26 -5.23
CA GLU A 23 -5.41 -18.75 -5.68
C GLU A 23 -5.08 -17.35 -5.14
N LEU A 24 -6.10 -16.52 -4.88
CA LEU A 24 -5.89 -15.25 -4.18
C LEU A 24 -5.44 -15.53 -2.75
N LEU A 25 -6.01 -16.56 -2.11
CA LEU A 25 -5.57 -17.09 -0.81
C LEU A 25 -4.10 -17.55 -0.85
N CYS A 26 -3.67 -18.32 -1.86
CA CYS A 26 -2.27 -18.74 -1.98
C CYS A 26 -1.27 -17.57 -2.12
N HIS A 27 -1.66 -16.49 -2.81
CA HIS A 27 -0.82 -15.29 -2.89
C HIS A 27 -0.75 -14.56 -1.56
N PHE A 28 -1.86 -14.44 -0.85
CA PHE A 28 -1.88 -13.83 0.49
C PHE A 28 -1.14 -14.67 1.54
N GLU A 29 -1.19 -16.00 1.48
CA GLU A 29 -0.36 -16.88 2.31
C GLU A 29 1.14 -16.64 2.06
N THR A 30 1.53 -16.43 0.80
CA THR A 30 2.91 -16.08 0.44
C THR A 30 3.30 -14.70 0.99
N LEU A 31 2.39 -13.72 0.95
CA LEU A 31 2.60 -12.40 1.53
C LEU A 31 2.69 -12.43 3.07
N GLU A 32 1.85 -13.24 3.72
CA GLU A 32 1.87 -13.39 5.17
C GLU A 32 3.15 -14.08 5.65
N THR A 33 3.56 -15.16 4.97
CA THR A 33 4.80 -15.89 5.32
C THR A 33 6.06 -15.05 5.10
N THR A 34 6.11 -14.25 4.03
CA THR A 34 7.20 -13.28 3.82
C THR A 34 7.18 -12.17 4.89
N HIS A 35 6.01 -11.64 5.25
CA HIS A 35 5.87 -10.66 6.32
C HIS A 35 6.28 -11.19 7.70
N LEU A 36 5.88 -12.43 8.06
CA LEU A 36 6.25 -13.08 9.32
C LEU A 36 7.77 -13.31 9.40
N ARG A 37 8.41 -13.70 8.29
CA ARG A 37 9.88 -13.81 8.20
C ARG A 37 10.57 -12.46 8.37
N ARG A 38 10.03 -11.38 7.79
CA ARG A 38 10.56 -10.01 7.91
C ARG A 38 10.42 -9.46 9.33
N SER A 39 9.23 -9.59 9.94
CA SER A 39 8.99 -9.20 11.33
C SER A 39 9.94 -9.90 12.31
N ALA A 40 10.28 -11.17 12.06
CA ALA A 40 11.26 -11.90 12.87
C ALA A 40 12.71 -11.36 12.70
N ALA A 41 13.12 -11.01 11.49
CA ALA A 41 14.44 -10.43 11.19
C ALA A 41 14.60 -9.01 11.76
N ASP A 42 13.56 -8.18 11.66
CA ASP A 42 13.56 -6.81 12.20
C ASP A 42 13.50 -6.81 13.73
N SER A 43 12.76 -7.75 14.34
CA SER A 43 12.74 -7.91 15.80
C SER A 43 14.11 -8.34 16.36
N GLN A 44 14.93 -9.08 15.60
CA GLN A 44 16.32 -9.38 15.96
C GLN A 44 17.23 -8.16 15.83
N THR A 45 17.06 -7.36 14.78
CA THR A 45 17.83 -6.12 14.54
C THR A 45 17.53 -5.07 15.61
N ILE A 46 16.26 -4.91 16.01
CA ILE A 46 15.83 -4.03 17.10
C ILE A 46 16.45 -4.47 18.44
N LYS A 47 16.43 -5.77 18.75
CA LYS A 47 17.05 -6.30 19.99
C LYS A 47 18.56 -6.06 20.04
N GLN A 48 19.26 -6.11 18.92
CA GLN A 48 20.71 -5.84 18.85
C GLN A 48 21.05 -4.35 19.05
N LEU A 49 20.21 -3.43 18.55
CA LEU A 49 20.36 -1.99 18.76
C LEU A 49 20.02 -1.56 20.20
N GLU A 50 19.01 -2.18 20.82
CA GLU A 50 18.69 -1.97 22.24
C GLU A 50 19.83 -2.45 23.16
N TYR A 51 20.44 -3.60 22.87
CA TYR A 51 21.60 -4.11 23.64
C TYR A 51 22.82 -3.20 23.52
N SER A 52 23.02 -2.58 22.35
CA SER A 52 24.14 -1.66 22.11
C SER A 52 23.96 -0.34 22.86
N THR A 53 22.71 0.09 23.07
CA THR A 53 22.37 1.35 23.76
C THR A 53 22.44 1.21 25.29
N VAL A 54 22.08 0.05 25.84
CA VAL A 54 22.11 -0.21 27.30
C VAL A 54 23.55 -0.33 27.84
N THR A 55 24.51 -0.72 27.00
CA THR A 55 25.92 -0.88 27.42
C THR A 55 26.69 0.44 27.56
N SER A 56 26.14 1.58 27.10
CA SER A 56 26.82 2.89 27.12
C SER A 56 26.50 3.76 28.36
N LEU A 57 25.55 3.34 29.21
CA LEU A 57 25.07 4.12 30.35
C LEU A 57 25.16 3.32 31.66
N HIS A 58 26.36 2.94 32.09
CA HIS A 58 26.63 2.55 33.48
C HIS A 58 28.01 3.06 33.93
N GLN A 59 28.01 4.17 34.67
CA GLN A 59 29.12 4.57 35.52
C GLN A 59 28.55 4.88 36.91
N PRO A 60 29.12 4.35 38.01
CA PRO A 60 28.45 4.32 39.31
C PRO A 60 28.62 5.65 40.06
N ARG A 61 27.55 6.13 40.71
CA ARG A 61 27.60 7.23 41.68
C ARG A 61 27.54 6.69 43.11
N HIS A 62 28.37 7.30 43.96
CA HIS A 62 28.59 7.00 45.37
C HIS A 62 27.36 7.17 46.28
N ASP A 63 27.22 6.24 47.24
CA ASP A 63 26.30 6.26 48.37
C ASP A 63 26.70 7.29 49.45
N VAL A 64 25.70 7.92 50.07
CA VAL A 64 25.83 8.58 51.39
C VAL A 64 24.70 8.12 52.30
N HIS A 65 25.09 7.48 53.41
CA HIS A 65 24.24 7.09 54.54
C HIS A 65 23.93 8.27 55.48
N VAL A 66 22.71 8.34 56.02
CA VAL A 66 22.39 8.96 57.31
C VAL A 66 21.34 8.14 58.06
N ALA A 67 21.48 8.05 59.38
CA ALA A 67 20.90 7.08 60.29
C ALA A 67 19.68 7.57 61.12
N LYS A 68 18.88 6.56 61.55
CA LYS A 68 18.02 6.35 62.74
C LYS A 68 17.49 7.52 63.60
N ASP A 69 16.20 7.42 63.97
CA ASP A 69 15.72 7.41 65.37
C ASP A 69 14.31 6.77 65.55
N SER A 70 14.00 6.32 66.77
CA SER A 70 12.80 5.55 67.23
C SER A 70 12.15 6.28 68.45
N PRO A 71 11.16 5.78 69.25
CA PRO A 71 10.06 4.78 69.09
C PRO A 71 8.68 5.23 69.70
N ARG A 72 7.71 4.28 69.79
CA ARG A 72 6.39 4.22 70.52
C ARG A 72 5.15 4.36 69.62
N GLY A 73 4.04 3.64 69.79
CA GLY A 73 3.60 2.75 70.87
C GLY A 73 2.56 1.71 70.40
N THR A 74 2.21 0.83 71.32
CA THR A 74 1.56 -0.48 71.19
C THR A 74 0.05 -0.46 70.90
N ALA A 75 -0.43 -1.35 70.03
CA ALA A 75 -1.75 -1.96 70.16
C ALA A 75 -1.76 -3.37 69.53
N SER A 76 -2.02 -4.37 70.38
CA SER A 76 -2.33 -5.76 70.02
C SER A 76 -3.72 -5.83 69.40
N THR A 77 -3.88 -6.47 68.24
CA THR A 77 -5.12 -7.20 67.91
C THR A 77 -4.97 -8.09 66.67
N ILE A 78 -5.08 -9.41 66.92
CA ILE A 78 -5.58 -10.46 66.02
C ILE A 78 -4.74 -10.70 64.75
N ASN A 79 -3.97 -11.80 64.78
CA ASN A 79 -3.43 -12.47 63.59
C ASN A 79 -4.58 -12.85 62.64
N ARG A 80 -4.93 -11.96 61.72
CA ARG A 80 -5.80 -12.30 60.59
C ARG A 80 -4.92 -12.98 59.54
N LYS A 81 -5.27 -14.21 59.16
CA LYS A 81 -4.64 -14.93 58.04
C LYS A 81 -4.48 -13.98 56.84
N PRO A 82 -3.31 -13.90 56.19
CA PRO A 82 -3.14 -13.10 55.00
C PRO A 82 -4.15 -13.59 53.95
N HIS A 83 -5.00 -12.69 53.47
CA HIS A 83 -5.96 -13.00 52.42
C HIS A 83 -5.45 -12.37 51.12
N THR A 84 -5.52 -13.13 50.04
CA THR A 84 -5.13 -12.69 48.72
C THR A 84 -6.12 -11.61 48.25
N LYS A 85 -5.65 -10.38 48.08
CA LYS A 85 -6.45 -9.32 47.45
C LYS A 85 -6.79 -9.78 46.03
N SER A 86 -8.09 -9.74 45.68
CA SER A 86 -8.50 -9.94 44.29
C SER A 86 -7.83 -8.88 43.41
N ARG A 87 -7.00 -9.33 42.45
CA ARG A 87 -6.31 -8.44 41.50
C ARG A 87 -7.29 -7.78 40.52
N THR A 88 -8.48 -8.34 40.35
CA THR A 88 -9.50 -7.96 39.36
C THR A 88 -10.53 -6.94 39.85
N GLY A 89 -10.47 -6.46 41.09
CA GLY A 89 -11.36 -5.38 41.55
C GLY A 89 -11.04 -4.02 40.90
N CYS A 90 -12.06 -3.25 40.52
CA CYS A 90 -11.88 -1.85 40.09
C CYS A 90 -11.38 -0.97 41.25
N TYR A 91 -10.90 0.24 40.92
CA TYR A 91 -10.25 1.14 41.88
C TYR A 91 -11.14 1.49 43.09
N SER A 92 -12.42 1.76 42.87
CA SER A 92 -13.38 2.13 43.92
C SER A 92 -13.75 0.97 44.85
N CYS A 93 -13.75 -0.28 44.36
CA CYS A 93 -13.96 -1.48 45.16
C CYS A 93 -12.72 -1.84 46.00
N LYS A 94 -11.51 -1.63 45.44
CA LYS A 94 -10.24 -1.80 46.15
C LYS A 94 -10.09 -0.78 47.28
N ALA A 95 -10.49 0.47 47.06
CA ALA A 95 -10.47 1.53 48.08
C ALA A 95 -11.41 1.22 49.26
N ARG A 96 -12.62 0.68 48.99
CA ARG A 96 -13.64 0.40 50.01
C ARG A 96 -13.54 -0.98 50.67
N ARG A 97 -12.56 -1.82 50.28
CA ARG A 97 -12.31 -3.17 50.83
C ARG A 97 -13.57 -4.06 50.89
N VAL A 98 -14.46 -3.94 49.92
CA VAL A 98 -15.72 -4.70 49.85
C VAL A 98 -15.43 -6.12 49.34
N LYS A 99 -16.02 -7.13 49.98
CA LYS A 99 -15.88 -8.55 49.63
C LYS A 99 -16.93 -8.92 48.56
N SER A 100 -16.49 -9.45 47.42
CA SER A 100 -17.42 -10.04 46.43
C SER A 100 -18.11 -11.25 47.05
N LEU A 101 -19.45 -11.33 46.92
CA LEU A 101 -20.25 -12.46 47.41
C LEU A 101 -20.45 -13.57 46.36
N LEU A 102 -19.96 -13.40 45.12
CA LEU A 102 -20.04 -14.47 44.12
C LEU A 102 -18.83 -15.42 44.19
N PRO A 103 -19.05 -16.74 44.07
CA PRO A 103 -17.97 -17.70 43.94
C PRO A 103 -17.15 -17.44 42.66
N PRO A 104 -15.83 -17.68 42.67
CA PRO A 104 -15.00 -17.54 41.47
C PRO A 104 -15.40 -18.58 40.41
N PRO A 105 -15.40 -18.22 39.12
CA PRO A 105 -15.62 -19.20 38.06
C PRO A 105 -14.51 -20.27 38.07
N PRO A 106 -14.81 -21.52 37.65
CA PRO A 106 -13.83 -22.59 37.64
C PRO A 106 -12.62 -22.23 36.77
N SER A 107 -11.43 -22.44 37.33
CA SER A 107 -10.15 -22.07 36.75
C SER A 107 -9.78 -23.01 35.60
N ILE A 108 -10.24 -22.69 34.38
CA ILE A 108 -9.70 -23.27 33.15
C ILE A 108 -8.30 -22.68 32.97
N LYS A 109 -7.26 -23.52 33.03
CA LYS A 109 -5.91 -23.10 32.67
C LYS A 109 -5.94 -22.77 31.17
N PRO A 110 -5.68 -21.52 30.74
CA PRO A 110 -5.51 -21.28 29.33
C PRO A 110 -4.26 -22.04 28.89
N ALA A 111 -4.40 -22.90 27.90
CA ALA A 111 -3.26 -23.35 27.11
C ALA A 111 -2.51 -22.09 26.67
N SER A 112 -1.21 -22.03 26.92
CA SER A 112 -0.37 -20.90 26.55
C SER A 112 -0.25 -20.82 25.02
N ALA A 113 -1.26 -20.23 24.39
CA ALA A 113 -1.07 -19.57 23.11
C ALA A 113 -0.16 -18.35 23.36
N PRO A 114 0.82 -18.07 22.49
CA PRO A 114 1.59 -16.83 22.57
C PRO A 114 0.62 -15.65 22.55
N PRO A 115 0.89 -14.57 23.30
CA PRO A 115 -0.07 -13.48 23.47
C PRO A 115 -0.39 -12.84 22.12
N GLN A 116 -1.62 -13.07 21.64
CA GLN A 116 -2.22 -12.23 20.62
C GLN A 116 -2.59 -10.89 21.29
N PHE A 117 -1.77 -9.88 21.03
CA PHE A 117 -2.02 -8.43 21.17
C PHE A 117 -2.15 -7.76 22.56
N PRO A 118 -1.73 -6.48 22.67
CA PRO A 118 -2.30 -5.56 23.65
C PRO A 118 -3.72 -5.13 23.19
N PRO A 119 -4.77 -5.27 24.02
CA PRO A 119 -6.17 -5.03 23.63
C PRO A 119 -6.57 -3.54 23.62
N PHE A 120 -5.65 -2.62 23.31
CA PHE A 120 -5.88 -1.19 23.50
C PHE A 120 -5.44 -0.38 22.29
N PHE A 121 -6.36 0.43 21.76
CA PHE A 121 -6.07 1.50 20.81
C PHE A 121 -5.12 2.51 21.47
N THR A 122 -3.93 2.67 20.89
CA THR A 122 -2.86 3.48 21.47
C THR A 122 -2.96 4.95 21.06
N ILE A 123 -2.18 5.82 21.71
CA ILE A 123 -2.05 7.22 21.26
C ILE A 123 -1.37 7.32 19.89
N ASP A 124 -0.47 6.39 19.58
CA ASP A 124 0.16 6.30 18.26
C ASP A 124 -0.89 5.88 17.21
N ASP A 125 -1.78 4.95 17.53
CA ASP A 125 -2.89 4.56 16.64
C ASP A 125 -3.82 5.75 16.37
N MET A 126 -4.13 6.56 17.38
CA MET A 126 -4.90 7.79 17.19
C MET A 126 -4.18 8.78 16.26
N ARG A 127 -2.86 8.95 16.42
CA ARG A 127 -2.04 9.79 15.55
C ARG A 127 -2.05 9.29 14.11
N PHE A 128 -1.92 7.97 13.88
CA PHE A 128 -1.96 7.38 12.55
C PHE A 128 -3.33 7.49 11.90
N PHE A 129 -4.40 7.23 12.66
CA PHE A 129 -5.77 7.38 12.18
C PHE A 129 -6.08 8.83 11.80
N HIS A 130 -5.71 9.80 12.66
CA HIS A 130 -5.84 11.22 12.33
C HIS A 130 -5.08 11.58 11.05
N HIS A 131 -3.80 11.18 10.95
CA HIS A 131 -2.99 11.44 9.75
C HIS A 131 -3.60 10.83 8.49
N TYR A 132 -4.20 9.64 8.61
CA TYR A 132 -4.95 9.03 7.53
C TYR A 132 -6.12 9.91 7.08
N MET A 133 -6.98 10.34 8.01
CA MET A 133 -8.19 11.12 7.71
C MET A 133 -7.89 12.47 7.05
N VAL A 134 -6.77 13.11 7.41
CA VAL A 134 -6.43 14.45 6.91
C VAL A 134 -5.44 14.44 5.75
N SER A 135 -4.71 13.35 5.52
CA SER A 135 -3.59 13.36 4.56
C SER A 135 -3.23 12.02 3.94
N ALA A 136 -3.51 10.86 4.53
CA ALA A 136 -3.04 9.57 3.99
C ALA A 136 -4.11 8.75 3.25
N TYR A 137 -5.39 9.12 3.30
CA TYR A 137 -6.50 8.38 2.69
C TYR A 137 -6.37 8.17 1.16
N PRO A 138 -6.69 7.00 0.61
CA PRO A 138 -6.59 6.75 -0.84
C PRO A 138 -7.51 7.67 -1.67
N TYR A 139 -7.09 7.96 -2.90
CA TYR A 139 -7.86 8.75 -3.89
C TYR A 139 -8.46 7.80 -4.94
N LEU A 140 -8.80 6.60 -4.48
CA LEU A 140 -8.91 5.39 -5.28
C LEU A 140 -10.09 4.54 -4.88
N PRO A 141 -10.97 4.17 -5.81
CA PRO A 141 -11.03 4.61 -7.22
C PRO A 141 -11.19 6.14 -7.36
N GLN A 142 -10.88 6.72 -8.51
CA GLN A 142 -11.02 8.17 -8.73
C GLN A 142 -12.42 8.67 -8.31
N GLY A 143 -12.47 9.82 -7.62
CA GLY A 143 -13.71 10.42 -7.13
C GLY A 143 -14.26 9.82 -5.84
N SER A 144 -13.58 8.83 -5.24
CA SER A 144 -14.00 8.19 -3.98
C SER A 144 -13.50 8.90 -2.70
N ASP A 145 -12.90 10.08 -2.83
CA ASP A 145 -12.21 10.78 -1.73
C ASP A 145 -13.09 10.93 -0.48
N ALA A 146 -14.33 11.36 -0.67
CA ALA A 146 -15.29 11.54 0.40
C ALA A 146 -15.54 10.23 1.17
N MET A 147 -15.63 9.10 0.48
CA MET A 147 -15.90 7.82 1.14
C MET A 147 -14.76 7.34 2.00
N TRP A 148 -13.51 7.60 1.61
CA TRP A 148 -12.36 7.17 2.40
C TRP A 148 -12.26 7.90 3.74
N ILE A 149 -12.90 9.05 3.87
CA ILE A 149 -12.92 9.88 5.08
C ILE A 149 -14.29 9.89 5.78
N THR A 150 -15.36 9.34 5.18
CA THR A 150 -16.68 9.21 5.83
C THR A 150 -17.07 7.76 6.06
N GLU A 151 -17.29 6.99 4.99
CA GLU A 151 -17.89 5.65 5.04
C GLU A 151 -16.88 4.57 5.43
N ILE A 152 -15.68 4.60 4.88
CA ILE A 152 -14.65 3.59 5.14
C ILE A 152 -14.24 3.52 6.62
N PRO A 153 -14.02 4.65 7.32
CA PRO A 153 -13.75 4.61 8.75
C PRO A 153 -14.90 4.03 9.57
N LEU A 154 -16.15 4.27 9.17
CA LEU A 154 -17.33 3.65 9.80
C LEU A 154 -17.37 2.14 9.53
N LEU A 155 -17.04 1.71 8.32
CA LEU A 155 -16.94 0.30 7.97
C LEU A 155 -15.81 -0.40 8.75
N ALA A 156 -14.68 0.28 8.95
CA ALA A 156 -13.54 -0.22 9.70
C ALA A 156 -13.85 -0.51 11.17
N HIS A 157 -14.85 0.15 11.75
CA HIS A 157 -15.34 -0.17 13.10
C HIS A 157 -15.89 -1.60 13.20
N GLN A 158 -16.48 -2.11 12.12
CA GLN A 158 -17.09 -3.45 12.08
C GLN A 158 -16.11 -4.52 11.58
N HIS A 159 -14.98 -4.11 10.98
CA HIS A 159 -14.00 -5.00 10.35
C HIS A 159 -12.59 -4.62 10.82
N GLU A 160 -12.09 -5.29 11.87
CA GLU A 160 -10.80 -4.97 12.50
C GLU A 160 -9.62 -5.00 11.51
N PHE A 161 -9.63 -5.91 10.54
CA PHE A 161 -8.60 -6.00 9.52
C PHE A 161 -8.51 -4.75 8.64
N LEU A 162 -9.64 -4.10 8.36
CA LEU A 162 -9.69 -2.84 7.63
C LEU A 162 -9.16 -1.69 8.49
N MET A 163 -9.50 -1.65 9.78
CA MET A 163 -8.93 -0.66 10.71
C MET A 163 -7.40 -0.78 10.76
N HIS A 164 -6.86 -2.00 10.81
CA HIS A 164 -5.42 -2.22 10.75
C HIS A 164 -4.80 -1.77 9.42
N ALA A 165 -5.46 -1.97 8.28
CA ALA A 165 -4.98 -1.44 7.00
C ALA A 165 -4.93 0.09 6.99
N ILE A 166 -5.95 0.75 7.52
CA ILE A 166 -6.03 2.21 7.67
C ILE A 166 -4.88 2.73 8.54
N LEU A 167 -4.67 2.13 9.71
CA LEU A 167 -3.60 2.52 10.63
C LEU A 167 -2.21 2.30 10.03
N SER A 168 -2.02 1.18 9.34
CA SER A 168 -0.77 0.87 8.64
C SER A 168 -0.47 1.86 7.51
N LEU A 169 -1.49 2.23 6.72
CA LEU A 169 -1.38 3.26 5.70
C LEU A 169 -1.04 4.63 6.31
N GLY A 170 -1.74 5.05 7.36
CA GLY A 170 -1.46 6.28 8.10
C GLY A 170 -0.03 6.32 8.63
N ALA A 171 0.43 5.24 9.27
CA ALA A 171 1.79 5.12 9.80
C ALA A 171 2.86 5.15 8.70
N SER A 172 2.67 4.42 7.59
CA SER A 172 3.61 4.42 6.46
C SER A 172 3.75 5.80 5.80
N HIS A 173 2.62 6.47 5.55
CA HIS A 173 2.59 7.79 4.95
C HIS A 173 3.20 8.84 5.88
N LEU A 174 2.88 8.79 7.19
CA LEU A 174 3.48 9.69 8.18
C LEU A 174 4.99 9.52 8.25
N SER A 175 5.49 8.29 8.24
CA SER A 175 6.93 8.00 8.30
C SER A 175 7.65 8.59 7.09
N LEU A 176 7.10 8.45 5.88
CA LEU A 176 7.69 9.02 4.66
C LEU A 176 7.68 10.54 4.63
N VAL A 177 6.59 11.17 5.08
CA VAL A 177 6.46 12.64 5.04
C VAL A 177 7.28 13.29 6.15
N ALA A 178 7.47 12.62 7.29
CA ALA A 178 8.23 13.13 8.43
C ALA A 178 9.71 12.69 8.46
N ALA A 179 10.18 11.96 7.43
CA ALA A 179 11.51 11.36 7.37
C ALA A 179 12.68 12.36 7.54
N ASP A 180 12.48 13.64 7.21
CA ASP A 180 13.52 14.68 7.36
C ASP A 180 13.44 15.43 8.70
N VAL A 181 12.39 15.20 9.50
CA VAL A 181 12.09 15.98 10.71
C VAL A 181 12.27 15.16 12.00
N LEU A 182 12.11 13.85 11.92
CA LEU A 182 12.05 12.97 13.10
C LEU A 182 13.18 11.94 13.07
N GLY A 183 14.03 11.95 14.10
CA GLY A 183 15.06 10.94 14.34
C GLY A 183 14.46 9.59 14.81
N PRO A 184 14.86 9.01 15.96
CA PRO A 184 14.44 7.66 16.41
C PRO A 184 12.94 7.34 16.43
N GLU A 185 12.05 8.34 16.34
CA GLU A 185 10.59 8.15 16.16
C GLU A 185 10.22 7.50 14.81
N GLU A 186 11.05 7.65 13.77
CA GLU A 186 10.87 7.00 12.47
C GLU A 186 10.84 5.46 12.60
N MET A 187 11.67 4.91 13.48
CA MET A 187 11.75 3.47 13.74
C MET A 187 10.50 2.93 14.46
N ARG A 188 9.89 3.73 15.36
CA ARG A 188 8.64 3.35 16.05
C ARG A 188 7.45 3.37 15.08
N GLY A 189 7.36 4.39 14.23
CA GLY A 189 6.32 4.49 13.19
C GLY A 189 6.37 3.32 12.21
N TYR A 190 7.57 2.95 11.76
CA TYR A 190 7.78 1.81 10.87
C TYR A 190 7.42 0.46 11.51
N ALA A 191 7.81 0.23 12.77
CA ALA A 191 7.47 -1.01 13.48
C ALA A 191 5.94 -1.15 13.71
N ALA A 192 5.25 -0.07 14.08
CA ALA A 192 3.80 -0.06 14.23
C ALA A 192 3.10 -0.29 12.87
N MET A 193 3.60 0.34 11.80
CA MET A 193 3.13 0.13 10.44
C MET A 193 3.17 -1.35 10.05
N LEU A 194 4.30 -2.05 10.25
CA LEU A 194 4.44 -3.47 9.95
C LEU A 194 3.51 -4.33 10.83
N SER A 195 3.39 -4.01 12.11
CA SER A 195 2.50 -4.75 13.01
C SER A 195 1.05 -4.71 12.53
N HIS A 196 0.55 -3.52 12.20
CA HIS A 196 -0.79 -3.35 11.64
C HIS A 196 -0.93 -3.96 10.24
N ARG A 197 0.10 -3.90 9.38
CA ARG A 197 0.08 -4.55 8.07
C ARG A 197 -0.14 -6.06 8.20
N GLY A 198 0.63 -6.72 9.06
CA GLY A 198 0.53 -8.17 9.25
C GLY A 198 -0.82 -8.60 9.81
N LEU A 199 -1.44 -7.76 10.65
CA LEU A 199 -2.80 -7.95 11.14
C LEU A 199 -3.87 -7.81 10.04
N ALA A 200 -3.76 -6.77 9.22
CA ALA A 200 -4.67 -6.52 8.11
C ALA A 200 -4.64 -7.67 7.10
N LEU A 201 -3.44 -8.14 6.72
CA LEU A 201 -3.27 -9.28 5.81
C LEU A 201 -3.87 -10.56 6.39
N ARG A 202 -3.62 -10.85 7.67
CA ARG A 202 -4.19 -12.02 8.35
C ARG A 202 -5.71 -12.00 8.38
N GLY A 203 -6.31 -10.89 8.79
CA GLY A 203 -7.77 -10.81 8.89
C GLY A 203 -8.43 -10.78 7.51
N LEU A 204 -7.79 -10.18 6.50
CA LEU A 204 -8.23 -10.25 5.11
C LEU A 204 -8.23 -11.70 4.61
N GLN A 205 -7.13 -12.43 4.82
CA GLN A 205 -6.99 -13.85 4.47
C GLN A 205 -8.10 -14.68 5.14
N GLN A 206 -8.32 -14.51 6.45
CA GLN A 206 -9.36 -15.22 7.18
C GLN A 206 -10.77 -14.91 6.65
N SER A 207 -11.06 -13.66 6.31
CA SER A 207 -12.34 -13.27 5.71
C SER A 207 -12.52 -13.94 4.35
N MET A 208 -11.46 -14.01 3.53
CA MET A 208 -11.50 -14.72 2.25
C MET A 208 -11.69 -16.24 2.40
N ASP A 209 -11.03 -16.86 3.38
CA ASP A 209 -11.19 -18.30 3.70
C ASP A 209 -12.63 -18.61 4.10
N ASN A 210 -13.23 -17.77 4.94
CA ASN A 210 -14.62 -17.91 5.37
C ASN A 210 -15.61 -17.79 4.20
N GLN A 211 -15.33 -16.91 3.23
CA GLN A 211 -16.12 -16.79 2.00
C GLN A 211 -15.99 -18.02 1.10
N ALA A 212 -14.79 -18.61 1.00
CA ALA A 212 -14.55 -19.81 0.19
C ALA A 212 -15.24 -21.07 0.76
N LEU A 213 -15.37 -21.16 2.09
CA LEU A 213 -16.04 -22.26 2.78
C LEU A 213 -17.58 -22.19 2.70
N ALA A 214 -18.15 -21.08 2.23
CA ALA A 214 -19.60 -20.84 2.17
C ALA A 214 -20.33 -21.46 0.95
N ASP A 215 -19.75 -22.47 0.28
CA ASP A 215 -20.34 -23.16 -0.89
C ASP A 215 -21.61 -24.01 -0.52
N PRO A 216 -22.53 -24.31 -1.46
CA PRO A 216 -23.98 -24.22 -1.25
C PRO A 216 -24.67 -25.56 -0.89
N THR A 217 -23.91 -26.61 -0.61
CA THR A 217 -24.45 -27.98 -0.51
C THR A 217 -24.90 -28.40 0.88
N THR A 218 -24.69 -27.56 1.92
CA THR A 218 -24.92 -27.98 3.32
C THR A 218 -26.15 -27.35 3.98
N ASP A 219 -26.75 -26.29 3.44
CA ASP A 219 -27.85 -25.58 4.11
C ASP A 219 -29.13 -25.51 3.28
N LEU A 220 -29.78 -26.65 3.08
CA LEU A 220 -31.12 -26.72 2.45
C LEU A 220 -32.24 -26.15 3.35
N VAL A 221 -31.93 -25.57 4.52
CA VAL A 221 -32.94 -25.05 5.47
C VAL A 221 -32.75 -23.57 5.81
N THR A 222 -31.64 -22.93 5.40
CA THR A 222 -31.42 -21.49 5.63
C THR A 222 -31.42 -20.72 4.31
N SER A 223 -32.54 -20.79 3.59
CA SER A 223 -32.84 -19.91 2.45
C SER A 223 -32.72 -18.43 2.88
N LEU A 224 -32.05 -17.61 2.05
CA LEU A 224 -31.96 -16.13 2.05
C LEU A 224 -30.71 -15.45 2.67
N THR A 225 -29.50 -16.03 2.63
CA THR A 225 -28.30 -15.21 2.90
C THR A 225 -28.09 -14.23 1.75
N THR A 226 -28.54 -13.00 1.95
CA THR A 226 -28.12 -11.85 1.15
C THR A 226 -26.60 -11.84 1.13
N PRO A 227 -25.96 -11.57 -0.03
CA PRO A 227 -24.52 -11.49 -0.06
C PRO A 227 -24.03 -10.46 0.94
N ASN A 228 -22.98 -10.78 1.71
CA ASN A 228 -22.43 -9.87 2.71
C ASN A 228 -21.61 -8.77 2.03
N ILE A 229 -22.30 -7.92 1.28
CA ILE A 229 -21.71 -6.79 0.53
C ILE A 229 -20.88 -5.88 1.44
N PRO A 230 -21.28 -5.56 2.69
CA PRO A 230 -20.43 -4.78 3.60
C PRO A 230 -19.06 -5.43 3.87
N GLU A 231 -19.03 -6.75 4.11
CA GLU A 231 -17.76 -7.47 4.33
C GLU A 231 -16.90 -7.50 3.06
N LEU A 232 -17.49 -7.77 1.89
CA LEU A 232 -16.75 -7.74 0.64
C LEU A 232 -16.21 -6.33 0.32
N ASN A 233 -16.98 -5.27 0.62
CA ASN A 233 -16.53 -3.89 0.52
C ASN A 233 -15.37 -3.60 1.50
N ALA A 234 -15.42 -4.16 2.71
CA ALA A 234 -14.34 -4.01 3.68
C ALA A 234 -13.06 -4.71 3.20
N MET A 235 -13.19 -5.90 2.61
CA MET A 235 -12.07 -6.62 1.98
C MET A 235 -11.48 -5.80 0.82
N LEU A 236 -12.33 -5.23 -0.05
CA LEU A 236 -11.88 -4.40 -1.16
C LEU A 236 -11.16 -3.12 -0.70
N ALA A 237 -11.73 -2.42 0.28
CA ALA A 237 -11.11 -1.24 0.90
C ALA A 237 -9.75 -1.60 1.53
N THR A 238 -9.67 -2.77 2.18
CA THR A 238 -8.42 -3.29 2.75
C THR A 238 -7.37 -3.51 1.67
N CYS A 239 -7.73 -4.15 0.54
CA CYS A 239 -6.85 -4.33 -0.61
C CYS A 239 -6.33 -3.01 -1.18
N TYR A 240 -7.19 -2.00 -1.34
CA TYR A 240 -6.77 -0.68 -1.83
C TYR A 240 -5.82 0.02 -0.84
N ALA A 241 -6.15 0.02 0.45
CA ALA A 241 -5.31 0.61 1.48
C ALA A 241 -3.92 -0.06 1.53
N LEU A 242 -3.88 -1.39 1.48
CA LEU A 242 -2.65 -2.17 1.44
C LEU A 242 -1.88 -2.00 0.12
N THR A 243 -2.55 -1.80 -1.01
CA THR A 243 -1.90 -1.50 -2.30
C THR A 243 -1.09 -0.21 -2.19
N ILE A 244 -1.73 0.88 -1.71
CA ILE A 244 -1.07 2.17 -1.56
C ILE A 244 0.05 2.08 -0.53
N GLN A 245 -0.22 1.43 0.59
CA GLN A 245 0.78 1.20 1.64
C GLN A 245 1.99 0.42 1.11
N SER A 246 1.78 -0.59 0.26
CA SER A 246 2.89 -1.35 -0.34
C SER A 246 3.76 -0.46 -1.24
N GLY A 247 3.16 0.54 -1.89
CA GLY A 247 3.89 1.59 -2.63
C GLY A 247 4.75 2.49 -1.75
N HIS A 248 4.54 2.52 -0.43
CA HIS A 248 5.37 3.24 0.53
C HIS A 248 6.56 2.41 1.05
N LEU A 249 6.63 1.12 0.72
CA LEU A 249 7.66 0.21 1.20
C LEU A 249 8.81 0.08 0.19
N CYS A 250 10.05 0.12 0.69
CA CYS A 250 11.25 -0.02 -0.13
C CYS A 250 11.40 -1.40 -0.78
N ASP A 251 10.71 -2.42 -0.26
CA ASP A 251 10.71 -3.82 -0.67
C ASP A 251 9.28 -4.34 -0.98
N GLY A 252 8.36 -3.41 -1.27
CA GLY A 252 6.94 -3.68 -1.49
C GLY A 252 6.53 -4.00 -2.93
N PHE A 253 7.49 -4.17 -3.86
CA PHE A 253 7.20 -4.33 -5.29
C PHE A 253 6.25 -5.50 -5.61
N THR A 254 6.57 -6.71 -5.12
CA THR A 254 5.73 -7.90 -5.36
C THR A 254 4.36 -7.74 -4.71
N ASP A 255 4.33 -7.30 -3.45
CA ASP A 255 3.10 -7.06 -2.69
C ASP A 255 2.18 -6.07 -3.42
N PHE A 256 2.75 -4.99 -3.95
CA PHE A 256 2.04 -3.97 -4.72
C PHE A 256 1.33 -4.59 -5.93
N LEU A 257 2.02 -5.42 -6.72
CA LEU A 257 1.42 -6.08 -7.90
C LEU A 257 0.32 -7.07 -7.52
N VAL A 258 0.55 -7.87 -6.48
CA VAL A 258 -0.43 -8.86 -5.99
C VAL A 258 -1.69 -8.18 -5.47
N LEU A 259 -1.53 -7.09 -4.70
CA LEU A 259 -2.65 -6.36 -4.11
C LEU A 259 -3.47 -5.60 -5.17
N ILE A 260 -2.82 -5.04 -6.22
CA ILE A 260 -3.54 -4.49 -7.38
C ILE A 260 -4.45 -5.55 -8.00
N ARG A 261 -3.90 -6.74 -8.26
CA ARG A 261 -4.68 -7.86 -8.79
C ARG A 261 -5.83 -8.26 -7.86
N GLY A 262 -5.58 -8.24 -6.54
CA GLY A 262 -6.60 -8.48 -5.52
C GLY A 262 -7.77 -7.49 -5.58
N CYS A 263 -7.49 -6.19 -5.77
CA CYS A 263 -8.53 -5.17 -6.00
C CYS A 263 -9.41 -5.52 -7.22
N GLY A 264 -8.80 -5.92 -8.34
CA GLY A 264 -9.52 -6.30 -9.55
C GLY A 264 -10.42 -7.52 -9.36
N ARG A 265 -9.90 -8.57 -8.71
CA ARG A 265 -10.67 -9.81 -8.45
C ARG A 265 -11.85 -9.56 -7.51
N LEU A 266 -11.64 -8.83 -6.41
CA LEU A 266 -12.71 -8.49 -5.47
C LEU A 266 -13.78 -7.62 -6.15
N THR A 267 -13.38 -6.64 -6.94
CA THR A 267 -14.31 -5.81 -7.73
C THR A 267 -15.19 -6.67 -8.64
N GLY A 268 -14.58 -7.58 -9.41
CA GLY A 268 -15.32 -8.49 -10.29
C GLY A 268 -16.25 -9.45 -9.54
N HIS A 269 -15.82 -9.93 -8.37
CA HIS A 269 -16.65 -10.81 -7.54
C HIS A 269 -17.86 -10.08 -6.96
N ILE A 270 -17.66 -8.88 -6.40
CA ILE A 270 -18.75 -8.09 -5.82
C ILE A 270 -19.79 -7.74 -6.90
N ALA A 271 -19.34 -7.37 -8.10
CA ALA A 271 -20.23 -7.14 -9.24
C ALA A 271 -21.06 -8.39 -9.59
N ALA A 272 -20.42 -9.56 -9.65
CA ALA A 272 -21.10 -10.82 -9.98
C ALA A 272 -22.14 -11.24 -8.92
N VAL A 273 -21.85 -10.98 -7.64
CA VAL A 273 -22.68 -11.42 -6.51
C VAL A 273 -23.78 -10.43 -6.18
N GLY A 274 -23.52 -9.12 -6.27
CA GLY A 274 -24.50 -8.09 -5.93
C GLY A 274 -25.63 -7.95 -6.94
N GLY A 275 -25.47 -8.45 -8.17
CA GLY A 275 -26.37 -8.12 -9.29
C GLY A 275 -26.48 -6.61 -9.56
N LEU A 276 -25.64 -5.84 -8.88
CA LEU A 276 -25.51 -4.40 -8.99
C LEU A 276 -24.77 -4.13 -10.27
N ASP A 277 -25.18 -3.06 -10.94
CA ASP A 277 -24.28 -2.40 -11.88
C ASP A 277 -22.96 -2.13 -11.12
N PRO A 278 -21.78 -2.46 -11.66
CA PRO A 278 -20.51 -2.19 -10.98
C PRO A 278 -20.33 -0.71 -10.60
N PHE A 279 -21.13 0.18 -11.22
CA PHE A 279 -21.26 1.60 -10.94
C PHE A 279 -22.26 1.96 -9.81
N SER A 280 -22.94 0.98 -9.21
CA SER A 280 -23.88 1.16 -8.09
C SER A 280 -23.33 0.69 -6.75
N LEU A 281 -22.12 0.15 -6.73
CA LEU A 281 -21.42 -0.19 -5.50
C LEU A 281 -20.88 1.09 -4.92
N HIS A 282 -21.34 1.50 -3.72
CA HIS A 282 -20.98 2.82 -3.21
C HIS A 282 -19.46 3.03 -3.19
N LEU A 283 -18.66 1.98 -2.92
CA LEU A 283 -17.18 2.01 -2.96
C LEU A 283 -16.53 2.03 -4.37
N ILE A 284 -17.33 1.87 -5.41
CA ILE A 284 -16.91 1.66 -6.78
C ILE A 284 -17.81 2.52 -7.67
N MET A 285 -17.25 3.66 -8.06
CA MET A 285 -17.63 4.43 -9.25
C MET A 285 -18.92 5.27 -9.13
N GLU A 286 -18.77 6.57 -8.92
CA GLU A 286 -19.27 7.47 -9.96
C GLU A 286 -18.13 7.57 -10.99
N THR A 287 -18.20 6.82 -12.09
CA THR A 287 -17.49 7.29 -13.28
C THR A 287 -18.23 8.55 -13.70
N ARG A 288 -17.73 9.73 -13.29
CA ARG A 288 -17.93 10.89 -14.13
C ARG A 288 -17.14 10.65 -15.40
N SER A 289 -17.85 10.12 -16.39
CA SER A 289 -17.53 10.23 -17.79
C SER A 289 -17.04 11.66 -18.05
N ASP A 290 -15.85 11.77 -18.63
CA ASP A 290 -15.11 13.00 -18.90
C ASP A 290 -14.44 13.70 -17.70
N LEU A 291 -13.14 13.42 -17.56
CA LEU A 291 -12.11 14.35 -17.06
C LEU A 291 -12.16 15.74 -17.72
N ARG A 292 -12.90 15.88 -18.84
CA ARG A 292 -13.17 17.16 -19.51
C ARG A 292 -14.09 18.07 -18.69
N SER A 293 -14.95 17.53 -17.82
CA SER A 293 -15.89 18.34 -17.03
C SER A 293 -15.28 19.08 -15.82
N PRO A 294 -14.30 18.53 -15.05
CA PRO A 294 -13.73 19.20 -13.88
C PRO A 294 -12.51 20.09 -14.21
N LEU A 295 -11.89 19.92 -15.38
CA LEU A 295 -10.58 20.50 -15.70
C LEU A 295 -10.54 21.12 -17.11
N PRO A 296 -11.30 22.19 -17.39
CA PRO A 296 -11.32 22.85 -18.71
C PRO A 296 -9.94 23.36 -19.16
N HIS A 297 -9.05 23.67 -18.22
CA HIS A 297 -7.67 24.11 -18.50
C HIS A 297 -6.74 23.00 -19.02
N LEU A 298 -7.14 21.72 -18.97
CA LEU A 298 -6.40 20.60 -19.57
C LEU A 298 -6.85 20.28 -21.00
N VAL A 299 -7.94 20.90 -21.48
CA VAL A 299 -8.55 20.64 -22.79
C VAL A 299 -8.19 21.72 -23.81
N GLY A 300 -7.83 22.92 -23.36
CA GLY A 300 -7.57 24.08 -24.22
C GLY A 300 -6.31 23.95 -25.07
N GLY A 301 -6.47 23.44 -26.30
CA GLY A 301 -5.38 23.41 -27.27
C GLY A 301 -5.76 23.39 -28.75
N ILE A 302 -7.03 23.20 -29.14
CA ILE A 302 -7.32 22.97 -30.58
C ILE A 302 -8.44 23.82 -31.21
N ASP A 303 -9.46 24.34 -30.51
CA ASP A 303 -10.54 25.04 -31.22
C ASP A 303 -10.71 26.52 -30.85
N GLU A 304 -10.60 27.35 -31.89
CA GLU A 304 -11.05 28.76 -32.04
C GLU A 304 -10.31 29.84 -31.22
N ARG A 305 -9.06 30.15 -31.61
CA ARG A 305 -8.51 31.51 -31.41
C ARG A 305 -9.11 32.44 -32.47
N GLU A 306 -10.23 33.08 -32.14
CA GLU A 306 -10.51 34.41 -32.69
C GLU A 306 -9.40 35.38 -32.22
N CYS A 307 -8.90 36.17 -33.15
CA CYS A 307 -7.78 37.08 -32.98
C CYS A 307 -7.94 38.00 -31.76
N SER A 308 -7.08 37.83 -30.76
CA SER A 308 -6.70 38.92 -29.85
C SER A 308 -5.19 38.81 -29.58
N ASP A 309 -4.46 39.80 -30.06
CA ASP A 309 -3.02 39.99 -29.90
C ASP A 309 -2.72 40.46 -28.47
N ASP A 310 -2.81 39.58 -27.48
CA ASP A 310 -2.29 39.85 -26.14
C ASP A 310 -1.38 38.70 -25.68
N ASP A 311 -0.09 39.03 -25.61
CA ASP A 311 1.03 38.16 -25.25
C ASP A 311 0.88 37.60 -23.82
N ASN A 312 0.21 36.46 -23.70
CA ASN A 312 0.32 35.63 -22.50
C ASN A 312 0.35 34.13 -22.87
N ASP A 313 1.45 33.73 -23.51
CA ASP A 313 1.79 32.35 -23.89
C ASP A 313 2.07 31.41 -22.69
N GLU A 314 1.85 31.85 -21.44
CA GLU A 314 2.02 31.02 -20.23
C GLU A 314 0.90 29.98 -20.01
N ALA A 315 -0.25 30.11 -20.67
CA ALA A 315 -1.38 29.21 -20.46
C ALA A 315 -1.24 27.82 -21.12
N ALA A 316 -0.27 27.62 -22.02
CA ALA A 316 -0.15 26.41 -22.85
C ALA A 316 0.99 25.44 -22.44
N ASP A 317 1.89 25.84 -21.54
CA ASP A 317 2.97 24.98 -21.09
C ASP A 317 2.60 24.23 -19.79
N MET A 318 2.25 22.96 -19.94
CA MET A 318 1.99 22.07 -18.81
C MET A 318 3.25 21.81 -17.98
N GLY A 319 4.45 22.18 -18.45
CA GLY A 319 5.73 21.91 -17.79
C GLY A 319 6.20 20.46 -17.94
N VAL A 320 5.59 19.72 -18.87
CA VAL A 320 5.94 18.33 -19.19
C VAL A 320 7.21 18.32 -20.03
N ASP A 321 8.20 17.51 -19.65
CA ASP A 321 9.45 17.38 -20.39
C ASP A 321 9.22 16.59 -21.69
N MET A 322 8.84 17.29 -22.75
CA MET A 322 8.52 16.69 -24.05
C MET A 322 9.70 15.93 -24.66
N GLY A 323 10.93 16.34 -24.34
CA GLY A 323 12.14 15.62 -24.74
C GLY A 323 12.25 14.25 -24.08
N ALA A 324 11.96 14.17 -22.78
CA ALA A 324 11.86 12.90 -22.04
C ALA A 324 10.74 12.01 -22.60
N VAL A 325 9.54 12.56 -22.81
CA VAL A 325 8.41 11.83 -23.42
C VAL A 325 8.80 11.22 -24.76
N LYS A 326 9.46 12.01 -25.63
CA LYS A 326 9.87 11.54 -26.95
C LYS A 326 10.86 10.38 -26.87
N ARG A 327 11.93 10.53 -26.09
CA ARG A 327 12.96 9.50 -25.92
C ARG A 327 12.36 8.21 -25.36
N ASP A 328 11.48 8.31 -24.36
CA ASP A 328 10.85 7.13 -23.77
C ASP A 328 9.94 6.39 -24.75
N ALA A 329 9.13 7.13 -25.51
CA ALA A 329 8.27 6.55 -26.55
C ALA A 329 9.06 5.87 -27.67
N ASP A 330 10.21 6.44 -28.08
CA ASP A 330 11.07 5.83 -29.10
C ASP A 330 11.62 4.47 -28.62
N VAL A 331 12.02 4.38 -27.34
CA VAL A 331 12.44 3.12 -26.73
C VAL A 331 11.27 2.14 -26.63
N LEU A 332 10.09 2.58 -26.19
CA LEU A 332 8.89 1.75 -26.17
C LEU A 332 8.56 1.20 -27.56
N ARG A 333 8.64 1.98 -28.64
CA ARG A 333 8.43 1.46 -30.01
C ARG A 333 9.46 0.40 -30.39
N SER A 334 10.71 0.56 -29.97
CA SER A 334 11.77 -0.41 -30.24
C SER A 334 11.63 -1.74 -29.48
N LEU A 335 10.77 -1.80 -28.44
CA LEU A 335 10.45 -3.05 -27.72
C LEU A 335 9.46 -3.94 -28.48
N ILE A 336 8.63 -3.39 -29.39
CA ILE A 336 7.59 -4.13 -30.13
C ILE A 336 8.04 -5.50 -30.67
N PRO A 337 9.18 -5.64 -31.37
CA PRO A 337 9.60 -6.93 -31.92
C PRO A 337 9.94 -7.99 -30.87
N LEU A 338 10.20 -7.59 -29.62
CA LEU A 338 10.55 -8.49 -28.52
C LEU A 338 9.33 -8.98 -27.72
N LEU A 339 8.14 -8.46 -28.02
CA LEU A 339 6.91 -8.79 -27.28
C LEU A 339 6.28 -10.09 -27.79
N HIS A 340 6.70 -11.21 -27.20
CA HIS A 340 6.20 -12.53 -27.58
C HIS A 340 4.88 -12.92 -26.90
N HIS A 341 4.65 -12.48 -25.66
CA HIS A 341 3.48 -12.86 -24.87
C HIS A 341 2.34 -11.80 -24.93
N GLU A 342 1.08 -12.24 -24.91
CA GLU A 342 -0.09 -11.34 -25.02
C GLU A 342 -0.16 -10.33 -23.86
N SER A 343 0.16 -10.76 -22.63
CA SER A 343 0.16 -9.86 -21.48
C SER A 343 1.18 -8.73 -21.62
N HIS A 344 2.36 -9.02 -22.18
CA HIS A 344 3.38 -8.02 -22.41
C HIS A 344 2.96 -7.04 -23.50
N ARG A 345 2.37 -7.52 -24.60
CA ARG A 345 1.79 -6.67 -25.65
C ARG A 345 0.68 -5.75 -25.11
N SER A 346 -0.19 -6.29 -24.27
CA SER A 346 -1.31 -5.53 -23.68
C SER A 346 -0.79 -4.44 -22.75
N TYR A 347 0.16 -4.77 -21.86
CA TYR A 347 0.76 -3.79 -20.95
C TYR A 347 1.53 -2.72 -21.72
N HIS A 348 2.37 -3.13 -22.67
CA HIS A 348 3.13 -2.25 -23.55
C HIS A 348 2.24 -1.26 -24.31
N ALA A 349 1.14 -1.73 -24.91
CA ALA A 349 0.23 -0.88 -25.67
C ALA A 349 -0.31 0.28 -24.82
N THR A 350 -0.66 0.02 -23.56
CA THR A 350 -1.12 1.09 -22.65
C THR A 350 -0.05 2.14 -22.35
N LEU A 351 1.21 1.72 -22.21
CA LEU A 351 2.33 2.65 -21.98
C LEU A 351 2.63 3.47 -23.24
N LEU A 352 2.64 2.83 -24.41
CA LEU A 352 2.87 3.51 -25.67
C LEU A 352 1.76 4.50 -25.98
N ASP A 353 0.49 4.12 -25.79
CA ASP A 353 -0.66 5.02 -25.95
C ASP A 353 -0.56 6.23 -25.01
N ALA A 354 -0.13 6.02 -23.76
CA ALA A 354 0.09 7.11 -22.81
C ALA A 354 1.20 8.06 -23.29
N ALA A 355 2.34 7.52 -23.70
CA ALA A 355 3.47 8.29 -24.20
C ALA A 355 3.09 9.08 -25.47
N GLU A 356 2.36 8.47 -26.40
CA GLU A 356 1.89 9.14 -27.62
C GLU A 356 0.80 10.18 -27.34
N GLY A 357 -0.09 9.92 -26.39
CA GLY A 357 -1.04 10.91 -25.89
C GLY A 357 -0.33 12.16 -25.35
N LEU A 358 0.73 11.97 -24.56
CA LEU A 358 1.58 13.06 -24.07
C LEU A 358 2.24 13.82 -25.22
N GLN A 359 2.78 13.13 -26.24
CA GLN A 359 3.39 13.78 -27.42
C GLN A 359 2.41 14.67 -28.17
N ARG A 360 1.15 14.24 -28.29
CA ARG A 360 0.08 15.00 -28.93
C ARG A 360 -0.53 16.07 -28.01
N ARG A 361 -0.03 16.22 -26.78
CA ARG A 361 -0.58 17.10 -25.73
C ARG A 361 -2.03 16.76 -25.37
N ALA A 362 -2.46 15.52 -25.62
CA ALA A 362 -3.77 15.00 -25.24
C ALA A 362 -3.71 14.51 -23.79
N TRP A 363 -3.59 15.45 -22.83
CA TRP A 363 -3.25 15.16 -21.43
C TRP A 363 -4.21 14.19 -20.75
N ILE A 364 -5.51 14.35 -21.00
CA ILE A 364 -6.56 13.50 -20.44
C ILE A 364 -6.47 12.08 -21.02
N ASP A 365 -6.34 11.98 -22.35
CA ASP A 365 -6.24 10.69 -23.03
C ASP A 365 -4.97 9.94 -22.61
N ALA A 366 -3.86 10.65 -22.43
CA ALA A 366 -2.63 10.11 -21.87
C ALA A 366 -2.81 9.58 -20.45
N CYS A 367 -3.51 10.31 -19.57
CA CYS A 367 -3.81 9.86 -18.22
C CYS A 367 -4.68 8.61 -18.22
N ASN A 368 -5.73 8.59 -19.05
CA ASN A 368 -6.60 7.43 -19.21
C ASN A 368 -5.83 6.21 -19.73
N ALA A 369 -4.96 6.39 -20.74
CA ALA A 369 -4.12 5.33 -21.27
C ALA A 369 -3.15 4.78 -20.20
N PHE A 370 -2.48 5.67 -19.46
CA PHE A 370 -1.56 5.28 -18.39
C PHE A 370 -2.25 4.45 -17.30
N GLN A 371 -3.46 4.84 -16.91
CA GLN A 371 -4.23 4.11 -15.90
C GLN A 371 -4.62 2.69 -16.36
N LYS A 372 -4.88 2.48 -17.66
CA LYS A 372 -5.20 1.15 -18.21
C LYS A 372 -4.10 0.12 -17.96
N ALA A 373 -2.85 0.53 -17.72
CA ALA A 373 -1.76 -0.37 -17.34
C ALA A 373 -2.09 -1.17 -16.07
N TYR A 374 -2.76 -0.55 -15.09
CA TYR A 374 -3.23 -1.26 -13.89
C TYR A 374 -4.35 -2.24 -14.19
N THR A 375 -5.26 -1.88 -15.09
CA THR A 375 -6.35 -2.79 -15.51
C THR A 375 -5.82 -4.05 -16.20
N VAL A 376 -4.71 -3.95 -16.95
CA VAL A 376 -4.04 -5.13 -17.52
C VAL A 376 -3.60 -6.10 -16.41
N LEU A 377 -3.02 -5.58 -15.32
CA LEU A 377 -2.58 -6.40 -14.18
C LEU A 377 -3.76 -7.05 -13.43
N CYS A 378 -4.91 -6.37 -13.38
CA CYS A 378 -6.12 -6.89 -12.78
C CYS A 378 -6.82 -7.98 -13.61
N SER A 379 -6.64 -7.97 -14.94
CA SER A 379 -7.41 -8.80 -15.89
C SER A 379 -6.63 -9.93 -16.55
N ILE A 380 -5.29 -9.90 -16.51
CA ILE A 380 -4.43 -11.00 -16.97
C ILE A 380 -4.79 -12.32 -16.27
N ASP A 381 -4.71 -13.46 -16.95
CA ASP A 381 -4.98 -14.77 -16.36
C ASP A 381 -3.91 -15.18 -15.33
N ASP A 382 -4.23 -16.20 -14.53
CA ASP A 382 -3.44 -16.59 -13.36
C ASP A 382 -2.08 -17.15 -13.74
N ALA A 383 -2.03 -18.02 -14.75
CA ALA A 383 -0.79 -18.60 -15.24
C ALA A 383 0.12 -17.52 -15.82
N SER A 384 -0.43 -16.59 -16.59
CA SER A 384 0.33 -15.47 -17.14
C SER A 384 0.82 -14.51 -16.05
N PHE A 385 0.01 -14.22 -15.03
CA PHE A 385 0.43 -13.39 -13.91
C PHE A 385 1.61 -14.02 -13.15
N GLN A 386 1.53 -15.31 -12.86
CA GLN A 386 2.58 -16.02 -12.13
C GLN A 386 3.87 -16.22 -12.90
N ASN A 387 3.78 -16.43 -14.22
CA ASN A 387 4.95 -16.74 -15.02
C ASN A 387 5.59 -15.51 -15.67
N HIS A 388 4.80 -14.47 -15.98
CA HIS A 388 5.23 -13.36 -16.82
C HIS A 388 5.19 -11.98 -16.14
N ILE A 389 4.59 -11.87 -14.95
CA ILE A 389 4.53 -10.63 -14.16
C ILE A 389 5.30 -10.82 -12.85
N ILE A 390 4.86 -11.78 -12.04
CA ILE A 390 5.57 -12.20 -10.83
C ILE A 390 6.71 -13.15 -11.24
N SER A 391 7.84 -13.10 -10.55
CA SER A 391 8.94 -14.04 -10.75
C SER A 391 8.66 -15.31 -9.97
N PRO A 392 8.84 -16.53 -10.52
CA PRO A 392 8.81 -17.75 -9.73
C PRO A 392 9.88 -17.65 -8.64
N THR A 393 9.50 -17.90 -7.38
CA THR A 393 10.40 -17.93 -6.22
C THR A 393 11.32 -19.15 -6.18
N ALA A 394 11.41 -19.93 -7.26
CA ALA A 394 12.28 -21.11 -7.31
C ALA A 394 13.74 -20.69 -7.54
N PRO A 395 14.65 -20.91 -6.57
CA PRO A 395 16.07 -20.70 -6.78
C PRO A 395 16.58 -21.87 -7.63
N GLY A 396 16.96 -21.63 -8.89
CA GLY A 396 17.77 -22.61 -9.61
C GLY A 396 17.75 -22.63 -11.13
N VAL A 397 16.87 -21.90 -11.82
CA VAL A 397 16.85 -21.94 -13.29
C VAL A 397 16.91 -20.54 -13.88
N MET A 398 18.06 -20.16 -14.43
CA MET A 398 18.25 -18.89 -15.15
C MET A 398 17.17 -18.65 -16.22
N ALA A 399 16.63 -19.71 -16.82
CA ALA A 399 15.55 -19.67 -17.81
C ALA A 399 14.18 -19.20 -17.26
N GLU A 400 13.95 -19.20 -15.94
CA GLU A 400 12.70 -18.69 -15.35
C GLU A 400 12.72 -17.18 -15.09
N MET A 401 13.89 -16.60 -14.80
CA MET A 401 14.06 -15.15 -14.64
C MET A 401 13.85 -14.38 -15.96
N GLU A 402 13.99 -15.05 -17.10
CA GLU A 402 13.75 -14.43 -18.42
C GLU A 402 12.27 -14.12 -18.66
N LYS A 403 11.35 -14.88 -18.07
CA LYS A 403 9.92 -14.81 -18.43
C LYS A 403 9.24 -13.51 -17.99
N ASN A 404 9.67 -12.91 -16.88
CA ASN A 404 9.15 -11.64 -16.39
C ASN A 404 10.06 -10.44 -16.72
N ALA A 405 11.23 -10.67 -17.33
CA ALA A 405 12.20 -9.62 -17.65
C ALA A 405 11.60 -8.50 -18.50
N MET A 406 10.77 -8.83 -19.49
CA MET A 406 10.09 -7.82 -20.31
C MET A 406 9.13 -6.96 -19.49
N PHE A 407 8.40 -7.57 -18.54
CA PHE A 407 7.55 -6.82 -17.62
C PHE A 407 8.37 -5.88 -16.72
N LEU A 408 9.51 -6.34 -16.22
CA LEU A 408 10.44 -5.52 -15.43
C LEU A 408 10.94 -4.29 -16.22
N VAL A 409 11.33 -4.47 -17.49
CA VAL A 409 11.70 -3.36 -18.38
C VAL A 409 10.53 -2.38 -18.53
N MET A 410 9.33 -2.88 -18.86
CA MET A 410 8.14 -2.02 -19.00
C MET A 410 7.73 -1.34 -17.70
N PHE A 411 7.98 -1.93 -16.53
CA PHE A 411 7.70 -1.30 -15.23
C PHE A 411 8.62 -0.09 -14.97
N ILE A 412 9.87 -0.14 -15.44
CA ILE A 412 10.79 1.02 -15.39
C ILE A 412 10.23 2.15 -16.28
N HIS A 413 9.78 1.84 -17.49
CA HIS A 413 9.10 2.81 -18.37
C HIS A 413 7.81 3.36 -17.76
N PHE A 414 6.99 2.50 -17.15
CA PHE A 414 5.81 2.92 -16.41
C PHE A 414 6.17 3.96 -15.34
N THR A 415 7.24 3.72 -14.57
CA THR A 415 7.69 4.66 -13.54
C THR A 415 8.25 5.96 -14.14
N ALA A 416 8.93 5.89 -15.29
CA ALA A 416 9.40 7.08 -16.01
C ALA A 416 8.23 7.95 -16.50
N LEU A 417 7.22 7.35 -17.13
CA LEU A 417 5.98 8.03 -17.51
C LEU A 417 5.27 8.63 -16.30
N GLN A 418 5.21 7.89 -15.18
CA GLN A 418 4.63 8.36 -13.93
C GLN A 418 5.25 9.68 -13.45
N VAL A 419 6.59 9.77 -13.50
CA VAL A 419 7.36 10.96 -13.11
C VAL A 419 7.22 12.09 -14.14
N VAL A 420 7.18 11.78 -15.43
CA VAL A 420 6.97 12.79 -16.49
C VAL A 420 5.58 13.41 -16.44
N MET A 421 4.57 12.64 -16.06
CA MET A 421 3.18 13.08 -15.91
C MET A 421 2.95 13.93 -14.65
N TYR A 422 3.94 14.09 -13.78
CA TYR A 422 3.79 14.78 -12.50
C TYR A 422 3.18 16.19 -12.58
N PRO A 423 3.52 17.06 -13.56
CA PRO A 423 2.88 18.37 -13.71
C PRO A 423 1.38 18.33 -14.03
N ILE A 424 0.95 17.26 -14.71
CA ILE A 424 -0.47 17.01 -14.99
C ILE A 424 -1.17 16.62 -13.68
N LEU A 425 -0.55 15.72 -12.91
CA LEU A 425 -1.07 15.31 -11.60
C LEU A 425 -1.14 16.45 -10.60
N TRP A 426 -0.19 17.38 -10.64
CA TRP A 426 -0.23 18.56 -9.77
C TRP A 426 -1.49 19.39 -9.98
N ARG A 427 -1.96 19.47 -11.21
CA ARG A 427 -3.22 20.17 -11.56
C ARG A 427 -4.44 19.32 -11.23
N MET A 428 -4.36 18.00 -11.40
CA MET A 428 -5.47 17.08 -11.12
C MET A 428 -5.70 16.85 -9.62
N MET A 429 -4.63 16.78 -8.82
CA MET A 429 -4.65 16.38 -7.41
C MET A 429 -3.57 17.14 -6.61
N PRO A 430 -3.73 18.46 -6.41
CA PRO A 430 -2.68 19.32 -5.84
C PRO A 430 -2.26 18.89 -4.43
N GLU A 431 -3.20 18.46 -3.58
CA GLU A 431 -2.90 18.04 -2.20
C GLU A 431 -1.95 16.84 -2.13
N ARG A 432 -1.99 15.95 -3.11
CA ARG A 432 -1.10 14.78 -3.20
C ARG A 432 0.21 15.09 -3.90
N ALA A 433 0.14 15.88 -4.95
CA ALA A 433 1.33 16.30 -5.67
C ALA A 433 2.22 17.20 -4.81
N ARG A 434 1.76 17.77 -3.69
CA ARG A 434 2.64 18.44 -2.71
C ARG A 434 3.66 17.52 -2.04
N LEU A 435 3.52 16.20 -2.17
CA LEU A 435 4.36 15.21 -1.50
C LEU A 435 5.09 14.29 -2.52
N PRO A 436 6.00 14.82 -3.36
CA PRO A 436 6.79 14.05 -4.34
C PRO A 436 7.59 12.90 -3.72
N GLN A 437 7.99 13.02 -2.46
CA GLN A 437 8.72 11.99 -1.71
C GLN A 437 7.97 10.66 -1.59
N LEU A 438 6.64 10.64 -1.79
CA LEU A 438 5.86 9.39 -1.79
C LEU A 438 6.19 8.49 -2.98
N LEU A 439 6.81 9.03 -4.05
CA LEU A 439 7.31 8.24 -5.18
C LEU A 439 8.67 7.59 -4.90
N MET A 440 9.40 8.06 -3.89
CA MET A 440 10.77 7.61 -3.63
C MET A 440 10.87 6.08 -3.44
N PRO A 441 10.02 5.40 -2.65
CA PRO A 441 10.10 3.95 -2.49
C PRO A 441 9.93 3.20 -3.82
N GLN A 442 9.04 3.67 -4.71
CA GLN A 442 8.85 3.09 -6.04
C GLN A 442 10.10 3.28 -6.92
N THR A 443 10.72 4.47 -6.90
CA THR A 443 11.95 4.72 -7.64
C THR A 443 13.12 3.87 -7.14
N ARG A 444 13.15 3.54 -5.84
CA ARG A 444 14.15 2.64 -5.25
C ARG A 444 14.05 1.22 -5.80
N TRP A 445 12.83 0.71 -6.06
CA TRP A 445 12.65 -0.62 -6.65
C TRP A 445 13.41 -0.76 -7.97
N LEU A 446 13.53 0.32 -8.73
CA LEU A 446 14.20 0.31 -10.04
C LEU A 446 15.68 -0.09 -9.95
N ILE A 447 16.36 0.15 -8.82
CA ILE A 447 17.77 -0.23 -8.60
C ILE A 447 17.92 -1.76 -8.51
N GLU A 448 16.97 -2.42 -7.85
CA GLU A 448 16.94 -3.88 -7.75
C GLU A 448 16.45 -4.50 -9.05
N ILE A 449 15.37 -3.94 -9.61
CA ILE A 449 14.79 -4.37 -10.88
C ILE A 449 15.85 -4.32 -11.99
N SER A 450 16.64 -3.24 -12.10
CA SER A 450 17.69 -3.12 -13.12
C SER A 450 18.76 -4.20 -12.99
N GLY A 451 19.08 -4.63 -11.76
CA GLY A 451 20.02 -5.72 -11.50
C GLY A 451 19.49 -7.10 -11.91
N ARG A 452 18.16 -7.26 -11.99
CA ARG A 452 17.49 -8.52 -12.36
C ARG A 452 17.26 -8.66 -13.86
N VAL A 453 17.37 -7.58 -14.64
CA VAL A 453 17.15 -7.62 -16.09
C VAL A 453 18.36 -8.26 -16.81
N PRO A 454 18.13 -9.23 -17.73
CA PRO A 454 19.18 -9.86 -18.51
C PRO A 454 20.02 -8.86 -19.32
N PRO A 455 21.32 -9.13 -19.55
CA PRO A 455 22.22 -8.23 -20.28
C PRO A 455 21.71 -7.77 -21.65
N GLU A 456 20.98 -8.62 -22.36
CA GLU A 456 20.48 -8.38 -23.72
C GLU A 456 19.43 -7.26 -23.77
N LEU A 457 18.72 -7.05 -22.66
CA LEU A 457 17.69 -6.03 -22.52
C LEU A 457 18.20 -4.76 -21.84
N ARG A 458 19.46 -4.72 -21.41
CA ARG A 458 19.96 -3.65 -20.53
C ARG A 458 19.91 -2.26 -21.16
N TRP A 459 20.13 -2.18 -22.47
CA TRP A 459 20.13 -0.93 -23.20
C TRP A 459 18.75 -0.22 -23.20
N TYR A 460 17.66 -0.95 -22.97
CA TYR A 460 16.31 -0.38 -22.86
C TYR A 460 16.07 0.38 -21.54
N LEU A 461 16.91 0.20 -20.51
CA LEU A 461 16.69 0.81 -19.19
C LEU A 461 17.33 2.20 -19.07
N ALA A 462 18.37 2.51 -19.87
CA ALA A 462 19.16 3.72 -19.68
C ALA A 462 18.31 5.00 -19.78
N VAL A 463 17.47 5.08 -20.81
CA VAL A 463 16.57 6.23 -21.06
C VAL A 463 15.56 6.42 -19.92
N PRO A 464 14.72 5.44 -19.56
CA PRO A 464 13.71 5.66 -18.53
C PRO A 464 14.33 5.90 -17.14
N LEU A 465 15.48 5.27 -16.82
CA LEU A 465 16.17 5.55 -15.55
C LEU A 465 16.73 6.99 -15.50
N ASP A 466 17.32 7.48 -16.60
CA ASP A 466 17.79 8.88 -16.70
C ASP A 466 16.63 9.88 -16.54
N ILE A 467 15.46 9.56 -17.13
CA ILE A 467 14.24 10.34 -16.98
C ILE A 467 13.80 10.40 -15.52
N VAL A 468 13.72 9.25 -14.83
CA VAL A 468 13.34 9.18 -13.41
C VAL A 468 14.28 10.02 -12.55
N VAL A 469 15.60 9.95 -12.79
CA VAL A 469 16.59 10.75 -12.06
C VAL A 469 16.39 12.24 -12.28
N LYS A 470 16.42 12.70 -13.54
CA LYS A 470 16.40 14.14 -13.87
C LYS A 470 15.07 14.80 -13.55
N VAL A 471 13.98 14.15 -13.93
CA VAL A 471 12.63 14.70 -13.74
C VAL A 471 12.19 14.52 -12.29
N GLY A 472 12.54 13.40 -11.65
CA GLY A 472 12.27 13.19 -10.22
C GLY A 472 13.01 14.19 -9.32
N GLU A 473 14.27 14.53 -9.65
CA GLU A 473 15.00 15.59 -8.97
C GLU A 473 14.31 16.95 -9.11
N ARG A 474 13.88 17.31 -10.33
CA ARG A 474 13.17 18.57 -10.59
C ARG A 474 11.94 18.74 -9.72
N TYR A 475 11.21 17.65 -9.46
CA TYR A 475 10.00 17.67 -8.62
C TYR A 475 10.26 17.38 -7.14
N GLY A 476 11.52 17.19 -6.72
CA GLY A 476 11.85 17.00 -5.31
C GLY A 476 11.57 15.59 -4.76
N VAL A 477 11.48 14.58 -5.63
CA VAL A 477 11.32 13.16 -5.21
C VAL A 477 12.49 12.72 -4.31
N PHE A 478 13.67 13.29 -4.53
CA PHE A 478 14.92 12.91 -3.86
C PHE A 478 15.40 13.91 -2.80
N ASN A 479 14.55 14.83 -2.32
CA ASN A 479 14.99 15.90 -1.41
C ASN A 479 15.45 15.40 -0.03
N SER A 480 14.98 14.24 0.42
CA SER A 480 15.39 13.66 1.70
C SER A 480 16.78 13.03 1.64
N VAL A 481 17.41 12.81 2.79
CA VAL A 481 18.72 12.12 2.89
C VAL A 481 18.66 10.72 2.26
N LEU A 482 17.57 9.99 2.51
CA LEU A 482 17.35 8.68 1.89
C LEU A 482 17.10 8.81 0.38
N GLY A 483 16.35 9.83 -0.03
CA GLY A 483 16.10 10.15 -1.43
C GLY A 483 17.39 10.39 -2.22
N GLN A 484 18.34 11.14 -1.66
CA GLN A 484 19.65 11.37 -2.30
C GLN A 484 20.43 10.06 -2.52
N ARG A 485 20.43 9.14 -1.55
CA ARG A 485 21.06 7.82 -1.72
C ARG A 485 20.39 6.99 -2.83
N VAL A 486 19.06 7.07 -2.94
CA VAL A 486 18.32 6.39 -4.02
C VAL A 486 18.71 7.00 -5.38
N LYS A 487 18.77 8.33 -5.47
CA LYS A 487 19.22 9.04 -6.67
C LYS A 487 20.63 8.62 -7.10
N GLU A 488 21.59 8.58 -6.17
CA GLU A 488 22.96 8.12 -6.44
C GLU A 488 23.00 6.68 -6.96
N GLY A 489 22.21 5.79 -6.35
CA GLY A 489 22.07 4.41 -6.81
C GLY A 489 21.52 4.33 -8.23
N LEU A 490 20.51 5.12 -8.58
CA LEU A 490 19.96 5.19 -9.94
C LEU A 490 20.98 5.77 -10.94
N ILE A 491 21.73 6.81 -10.57
CA ILE A 491 22.81 7.37 -11.40
C ILE A 491 23.87 6.31 -11.69
N THR A 492 24.28 5.57 -10.67
CA THR A 492 25.25 4.47 -10.81
C THR A 492 24.73 3.43 -11.80
N ARG A 493 23.45 3.05 -11.71
CA ARG A 493 22.82 2.14 -12.67
C ARG A 493 22.82 2.71 -14.09
N VAL A 494 22.49 3.98 -14.28
CA VAL A 494 22.53 4.62 -15.61
C VAL A 494 23.95 4.57 -16.20
N GLN A 495 24.97 4.83 -15.38
CA GLN A 495 26.39 4.80 -15.80
C GLN A 495 26.88 3.38 -16.12
N GLU A 496 26.36 2.35 -15.45
CA GLU A 496 26.67 0.95 -15.78
C GLU A 496 26.04 0.48 -17.10
N LEU A 497 25.04 1.20 -17.62
CA LEU A 497 24.27 0.85 -18.81
C LEU A 497 24.68 1.64 -20.07
N GLY A 498 25.42 2.74 -19.90
CA GLY A 498 25.99 3.56 -20.97
C GLY A 498 27.43 3.17 -21.29
#